data_AF-A0AB39PMS9-F1
#
_entry.id   AF-A0AB39PMS9-F1
#
_cell.length_a   1.000
_cell.length_b   1.000
_cell.length_c   1.000
_cell.angle_alpha   90.00
_cell.angle_beta   90.00
_cell.angle_gamma   90.00
#
_symmetry.space_group_name_H-M   'P 1'
#
loop_
_entity.id
_entity.type
_entity.pdbx_description
1 polymer ?
#
loop_
_entity_poly.entity_id
_entity_poly.type
_entity_poly.pdbx_seq_one_letter_code
_entity_poly.pdbx_strand_id
1 'polypeptide(L)'
;MEHLIASWIVQVWQNRKLGEYAPAWGPGEDHSPNSLFAAAMLQGGFSLQIPEPELYYKVLRKHHVKIHPRRGVKILGLWYHAEGLDEPRYRLPSDRGGKHAGKWVIRSDRRDRRQVFFQDPVVHDTWHVLRWNGLPPEGEIPAFSDTTAANLLAYVKEHKLGPRSDKDLLPVLLEILNSVTPVSQWPTQPQKRERAARSRESSRAQAAAADRGGHRAAQPAPWSEQSRTVAKAVDATRRQRGETAQLGEPVAPPLLVDSLRHRRLFLLPDRPDEDGDDTLSEEHG
;
A
#
# COMPACT_ATOMS: atom_id res chain seq x y z
N MET A 1 -14.40 -16.64 17.97
CA MET A 1 -14.47 -18.09 17.70
C MET A 1 -13.07 -18.70 17.63
N GLU A 2 -12.14 -18.22 16.78
CA GLU A 2 -10.76 -18.74 16.70
C GLU A 2 -10.00 -18.78 18.02
N HIS A 3 -10.05 -17.71 18.83
CA HIS A 3 -9.39 -17.70 20.15
C HIS A 3 -9.98 -18.75 21.10
N LEU A 4 -11.29 -18.95 21.08
CA LEU A 4 -11.96 -19.97 21.89
C LEU A 4 -11.51 -21.37 21.46
N ILE A 5 -11.44 -21.62 20.16
CA ILE A 5 -10.97 -22.90 19.60
C ILE A 5 -9.50 -23.12 19.96
N ALA A 6 -8.64 -22.11 19.79
CA ALA A 6 -7.22 -22.22 20.13
C ALA A 6 -7.01 -22.50 21.63
N SER A 7 -7.71 -21.77 22.50
CA SER A 7 -7.64 -21.98 23.94
C SER A 7 -8.15 -23.37 24.33
N TRP A 8 -9.26 -23.83 23.75
CA TRP A 8 -9.77 -25.17 24.00
C TRP A 8 -8.81 -26.25 23.53
N ILE A 9 -8.23 -26.11 22.33
CA ILE A 9 -7.23 -27.05 21.81
C ILE A 9 -6.04 -27.13 22.76
N VAL A 10 -5.43 -25.99 23.08
CA VAL A 10 -4.17 -25.93 23.85
C VAL A 10 -4.37 -26.31 25.30
N GLN A 11 -5.42 -25.80 25.96
CA GLN A 11 -5.60 -25.99 27.39
C GLN A 11 -6.36 -27.28 27.73
N VAL A 12 -7.34 -27.67 26.91
CA VAL A 12 -8.23 -28.79 27.21
C VAL A 12 -7.87 -30.02 26.41
N TRP A 13 -7.92 -29.94 25.08
CA TRP A 13 -7.76 -31.12 24.22
C TRP A 13 -6.37 -31.74 24.32
N GLN A 14 -5.32 -30.92 24.19
CA GLN A 14 -3.93 -31.40 24.21
C GLN A 14 -3.51 -32.04 25.55
N ASN A 15 -4.19 -31.68 26.65
CA ASN A 15 -3.93 -32.19 28.00
C ASN A 15 -4.96 -33.23 28.45
N ARG A 16 -5.93 -33.58 27.60
CA ARG A 16 -6.98 -34.54 27.94
C ARG A 16 -6.37 -35.95 28.04
N LYS A 17 -6.67 -36.64 29.13
CA LYS A 17 -6.33 -38.07 29.29
C LYS A 17 -7.12 -38.90 28.27
N LEU A 18 -6.40 -39.73 27.52
CA LEU A 18 -6.97 -40.56 26.46
C LEU A 18 -7.65 -41.82 27.01
N GLY A 19 -7.29 -42.27 28.21
CA GLY A 19 -7.89 -43.45 28.84
C GLY A 19 -7.73 -44.69 27.96
N GLU A 20 -8.84 -45.34 27.60
CA GLU A 20 -8.90 -46.53 26.75
C GLU A 20 -8.34 -46.33 25.33
N TYR A 21 -8.19 -45.07 24.89
CA TYR A 21 -7.59 -44.72 23.60
C TYR A 21 -6.07 -44.48 23.69
N ALA A 22 -5.46 -44.75 24.84
CA ALA A 22 -4.02 -44.68 24.99
C ALA A 22 -3.31 -45.74 24.13
N PRO A 23 -2.09 -45.46 23.63
CA PRO A 23 -1.34 -46.42 22.81
C PRO A 23 -1.05 -47.72 23.55
N ALA A 24 -1.11 -48.83 22.83
CA ALA A 24 -0.94 -50.18 23.38
C ALA A 24 0.45 -50.47 23.97
N TRP A 25 1.46 -49.64 23.67
CA TRP A 25 2.83 -49.80 24.19
C TRP A 25 3.02 -49.26 25.62
N GLY A 26 2.05 -48.50 26.15
CA GLY A 26 2.02 -47.99 27.53
C GLY A 26 0.71 -48.34 28.24
N PRO A 27 0.35 -49.62 28.41
CA PRO A 27 -0.91 -50.01 29.03
C PRO A 27 -0.96 -49.59 30.51
N GLY A 28 -2.00 -48.85 30.89
CA GLY A 28 -2.19 -48.34 32.25
C GLY A 28 -1.53 -46.98 32.52
N GLU A 29 -0.78 -46.43 31.56
CA GLU A 29 -0.24 -45.07 31.65
C GLU A 29 -1.28 -44.03 31.21
N ASP A 30 -1.41 -42.98 32.01
CA ASP A 30 -2.29 -41.84 31.69
C ASP A 30 -1.63 -40.94 30.64
N HIS A 31 -1.87 -41.25 29.37
CA HIS A 31 -1.37 -40.44 28.26
C HIS A 31 -2.37 -39.36 27.80
N SER A 32 -1.81 -38.23 27.39
CA SER A 32 -2.48 -37.14 26.68
C SER A 32 -1.78 -36.92 25.33
N PRO A 33 -2.42 -36.25 24.36
CA PRO A 33 -1.76 -35.88 23.10
C PRO A 33 -0.40 -35.19 23.31
N ASN A 34 -0.27 -34.28 24.28
CA ASN A 34 1.00 -33.63 24.60
C ASN A 34 2.05 -34.62 25.15
N SER A 35 1.67 -35.53 26.05
CA SER A 35 2.63 -36.50 26.59
C SER A 35 3.09 -37.50 25.54
N LEU A 36 2.21 -37.90 24.62
CA LEU A 36 2.56 -38.76 23.49
C LEU A 36 3.47 -38.05 22.50
N PHE A 37 3.20 -36.78 22.19
CA PHE A 37 4.09 -35.97 21.37
C PHE A 37 5.48 -35.87 22.00
N ALA A 38 5.56 -35.58 23.31
CA ALA A 38 6.82 -35.54 24.03
C ALA A 38 7.56 -36.88 24.01
N ALA A 39 6.87 -38.00 24.26
CA ALA A 39 7.45 -39.34 24.19
C ALA A 39 7.98 -39.67 22.78
N ALA A 40 7.22 -39.34 21.75
CA ALA A 40 7.62 -39.52 20.36
C ALA A 40 8.87 -38.69 20.01
N MET A 41 8.94 -37.43 20.47
CA MET A 41 10.13 -36.59 20.29
C MET A 41 11.36 -37.13 21.02
N LEU A 42 11.18 -37.73 22.21
CA LEU A 42 12.26 -38.35 22.98
C LEU A 42 12.76 -39.66 22.36
N GLN A 43 11.86 -40.50 21.85
CA GLN A 43 12.20 -41.81 21.28
C GLN A 43 12.69 -41.72 19.83
N GLY A 44 11.99 -40.96 18.99
CA GLY A 44 12.26 -40.86 17.55
C GLY A 44 13.16 -39.69 17.15
N GLY A 45 13.41 -38.76 18.07
CA GLY A 45 14.01 -37.47 17.74
C GLY A 45 13.10 -36.62 16.86
N PHE A 46 13.58 -35.41 16.52
CA PHE A 46 12.90 -34.51 15.59
C PHE A 46 13.81 -34.17 14.43
N SER A 47 13.55 -34.75 13.27
CA SER A 47 14.23 -34.35 12.03
C SER A 47 13.60 -33.05 11.54
N LEU A 48 14.04 -31.92 12.10
CA LEU A 48 13.60 -30.61 11.66
C LEU A 48 14.28 -30.30 10.31
N GLN A 49 13.55 -30.50 9.22
CA GLN A 49 13.92 -29.92 7.94
C GLN A 49 13.53 -28.44 7.97
N ILE A 50 14.55 -27.57 8.03
CA ILE A 50 14.32 -26.13 7.88
C ILE A 50 13.98 -25.90 6.39
N PRO A 51 12.78 -25.42 6.07
CA PRO A 51 12.41 -25.17 4.69
C PRO A 51 13.31 -24.07 4.10
N GLU A 52 13.56 -24.17 2.80
CA GLU A 52 14.29 -23.12 2.08
C GLU A 52 13.53 -21.79 2.15
N PRO A 53 14.22 -20.64 2.24
CA PRO A 53 13.60 -19.32 2.32
C PRO A 53 12.59 -19.05 1.18
N GLU A 54 12.80 -19.64 0.00
CA GLU A 54 11.92 -19.50 -1.16
C GLU A 54 10.52 -20.07 -0.93
N LEU A 55 10.36 -21.01 0.01
CA LEU A 55 9.06 -21.58 0.36
C LEU A 55 8.10 -20.49 0.86
N TYR A 56 8.62 -19.46 1.55
CA TYR A 56 7.82 -18.32 1.99
C TYR A 56 7.04 -17.70 0.83
N TYR A 57 7.69 -17.45 -0.31
CA TYR A 57 7.02 -16.83 -1.47
C TYR A 57 5.98 -17.76 -2.11
N LYS A 58 6.19 -19.09 -2.04
CA LYS A 58 5.29 -20.10 -2.60
C LYS A 58 3.96 -20.22 -1.82
N VAL A 59 3.94 -19.91 -0.52
CA VAL A 59 2.72 -19.96 0.32
C VAL A 59 1.87 -18.68 0.30
N LEU A 60 2.42 -17.58 -0.22
CA LEU A 60 1.70 -16.30 -0.29
C LEU A 60 0.46 -16.35 -1.20
N ARG A 61 -0.50 -15.45 -0.95
CA ARG A 61 -1.74 -15.36 -1.74
C ARG A 61 -1.43 -15.04 -3.20
N LYS A 62 -1.98 -15.84 -4.13
CA LYS A 62 -1.85 -15.64 -5.58
C LYS A 62 -2.85 -14.61 -6.11
N HIS A 63 -2.37 -13.76 -7.01
CA HIS A 63 -3.17 -12.84 -7.81
C HIS A 63 -2.83 -13.04 -9.29
N HIS A 64 -3.86 -13.12 -10.14
CA HIS A 64 -3.69 -13.28 -11.58
C HIS A 64 -3.97 -11.93 -12.25
N VAL A 65 -2.93 -11.25 -12.72
CA VAL A 65 -3.02 -9.87 -13.23
C VAL A 65 -2.27 -9.70 -14.54
N LYS A 66 -2.62 -8.65 -15.29
CA LYS A 66 -1.82 -8.22 -16.44
C LYS A 66 -0.71 -7.28 -15.95
N ILE A 67 0.45 -7.35 -16.59
CA ILE A 67 1.53 -6.37 -16.40
C ILE A 67 1.23 -5.20 -17.32
N HIS A 68 1.11 -4.00 -16.76
CA HIS A 68 0.89 -2.78 -17.52
C HIS A 68 2.23 -2.12 -17.86
N PRO A 69 2.44 -1.73 -19.12
CA PRO A 69 3.63 -0.98 -19.52
C PRO A 69 3.80 0.27 -18.66
N ARG A 70 5.02 0.53 -18.17
CA ARG A 70 5.42 1.71 -17.37
C ARG A 70 4.80 1.84 -15.98
N ARG A 71 3.65 1.20 -15.70
CA ARG A 71 2.95 1.30 -14.41
C ARG A 71 3.17 0.08 -13.50
N GLY A 72 3.49 -1.06 -14.09
CA GLY A 72 3.70 -2.33 -13.39
C GLY A 72 2.39 -3.09 -13.17
N VAL A 73 2.15 -3.61 -11.98
CA VAL A 73 0.99 -4.47 -11.66
C VAL A 73 0.08 -3.82 -10.63
N LYS A 74 -1.24 -3.98 -10.81
CA LYS A 74 -2.24 -3.53 -9.83
C LYS A 74 -2.68 -4.69 -8.94
N ILE A 75 -2.38 -4.61 -7.64
CA ILE A 75 -2.72 -5.64 -6.65
C ILE A 75 -3.52 -5.01 -5.52
N LEU A 76 -4.76 -5.48 -5.33
CA LEU A 76 -5.67 -5.02 -4.27
C LEU A 76 -5.77 -3.48 -4.18
N GLY A 77 -5.87 -2.81 -5.33
CA GLY A 77 -6.03 -1.35 -5.42
C GLY A 77 -4.75 -0.54 -5.51
N LEU A 78 -3.58 -1.11 -5.17
CA LEU A 78 -2.28 -0.44 -5.21
C LEU A 78 -1.44 -0.88 -6.42
N TRP A 79 -0.54 -0.01 -6.86
CA TRP A 79 0.36 -0.24 -8.00
C TRP A 79 1.79 -0.55 -7.57
N TYR A 80 2.36 -1.61 -8.14
CA TYR A 80 3.70 -2.09 -7.82
C TYR A 80 4.55 -2.21 -9.07
N HIS A 81 5.83 -1.85 -8.96
CA HIS A 81 6.80 -1.92 -10.05
C HIS A 81 8.17 -2.36 -9.53
N ALA A 82 8.94 -2.99 -10.42
CA ALA A 82 10.38 -3.15 -10.32
C ALA A 82 10.96 -3.15 -11.73
N GLU A 83 12.23 -2.79 -11.85
CA GLU A 83 12.97 -2.76 -13.13
C GLU A 83 12.96 -4.13 -13.84
N GLY A 84 12.96 -5.23 -13.07
CA GLY A 84 12.84 -6.59 -13.63
C GLY A 84 11.56 -6.83 -14.42
N LEU A 85 10.50 -6.03 -14.25
CA LEU A 85 9.28 -6.13 -15.07
C LEU A 85 9.42 -5.48 -16.46
N ASP A 86 10.44 -4.64 -16.67
CA ASP A 86 10.59 -3.90 -17.91
C ASP A 86 11.18 -4.76 -19.04
N GLU A 87 11.61 -5.98 -18.72
CA GLU A 87 12.08 -6.96 -19.70
C GLU A 87 11.02 -7.23 -20.78
N PRO A 88 11.41 -7.27 -22.08
CA PRO A 88 10.46 -7.42 -23.18
C PRO A 88 9.53 -8.64 -23.07
N ARG A 89 10.03 -9.75 -22.51
CA ARG A 89 9.26 -10.99 -22.31
C ARG A 89 8.03 -10.81 -21.41
N TYR A 90 8.10 -9.93 -20.41
CA TYR A 90 7.01 -9.70 -19.47
C TYR A 90 5.96 -8.72 -19.97
N ARG A 91 6.25 -8.01 -21.07
CA ARG A 91 5.29 -7.13 -21.74
C ARG A 91 4.27 -7.91 -22.57
N LEU A 92 4.60 -9.15 -22.92
CA LEU A 92 3.69 -10.05 -23.62
C LEU A 92 2.68 -10.68 -22.65
N PRO A 93 1.50 -11.08 -23.14
CA PRO A 93 0.59 -11.93 -22.38
C PRO A 93 1.31 -13.22 -21.95
N SER A 94 1.02 -13.71 -20.75
CA SER A 94 1.58 -15.00 -20.32
C SER A 94 1.08 -16.16 -21.19
N ASP A 95 1.91 -17.19 -21.36
CA ASP A 95 1.59 -18.43 -22.10
C ASP A 95 0.53 -19.30 -21.42
N ARG A 96 -0.04 -18.83 -20.31
CA ARG A 96 -1.01 -19.57 -19.52
C ARG A 96 -2.35 -19.62 -20.28
N GLY A 97 -3.04 -20.74 -20.21
CA GLY A 97 -4.37 -20.93 -20.81
C GLY A 97 -5.55 -20.81 -19.82
N GLY A 98 -6.76 -21.01 -20.33
CA GLY A 98 -8.00 -21.13 -19.54
C GLY A 98 -8.44 -19.83 -18.85
N LYS A 99 -9.01 -19.96 -17.64
CA LYS A 99 -9.58 -18.83 -16.85
C LYS A 99 -8.58 -17.70 -16.56
N HIS A 100 -7.29 -17.99 -16.59
CA HIS A 100 -6.21 -17.04 -16.30
C HIS A 100 -5.33 -16.77 -17.53
N ALA A 101 -5.88 -16.93 -18.73
CA ALA A 101 -5.15 -16.72 -19.96
C ALA A 101 -4.57 -15.30 -20.09
N GLY A 102 -3.30 -15.21 -20.49
CA GLY A 102 -2.58 -13.95 -20.64
C GLY A 102 -2.35 -13.17 -19.34
N LYS A 103 -2.51 -13.80 -18.16
CA LYS A 103 -2.28 -13.18 -16.84
C LYS A 103 -1.06 -13.79 -16.14
N TRP A 104 -0.26 -12.93 -15.54
CA TRP A 104 0.89 -13.26 -14.70
C TRP A 104 0.45 -13.53 -13.26
N VAL A 105 1.20 -14.38 -12.55
CA VAL A 105 0.94 -14.67 -11.13
C VAL A 105 1.81 -13.79 -10.27
N ILE A 106 1.18 -12.99 -9.42
CA ILE A 106 1.82 -12.15 -8.42
C ILE A 106 1.41 -12.63 -7.04
N ARG A 107 2.36 -12.71 -6.13
CA ARG A 107 2.18 -13.14 -4.75
C ARG A 107 2.18 -11.93 -3.82
N SER A 108 1.26 -11.88 -2.87
CA SER A 108 1.21 -10.79 -1.89
C SER A 108 1.19 -11.32 -0.46
N ASP A 109 1.94 -10.67 0.43
CA ASP A 109 1.75 -10.83 1.87
C ASP A 109 0.65 -9.88 2.36
N ARG A 110 -0.21 -10.37 3.26
CA ARG A 110 -1.25 -9.57 3.92
C ARG A 110 -0.69 -8.79 5.10
N ARG A 111 0.46 -9.22 5.64
CA ARG A 111 1.15 -8.62 6.78
C ARG A 111 1.99 -7.41 6.38
N ASP A 112 2.44 -7.35 5.12
CA ASP A 112 3.24 -6.24 4.60
C ASP A 112 2.85 -5.97 3.14
N ARG A 113 2.21 -4.83 2.90
CA ARG A 113 1.74 -4.40 1.57
C ARG A 113 2.74 -3.50 0.85
N ARG A 114 3.93 -3.25 1.41
CA ARG A 114 4.98 -2.44 0.77
C ARG A 114 5.56 -3.12 -0.48
N GLN A 115 5.52 -4.44 -0.52
CA GLN A 115 6.11 -5.26 -1.56
C GLN A 115 5.17 -6.39 -1.99
N VAL A 116 5.30 -6.81 -3.23
CA VAL A 116 4.69 -8.04 -3.77
C VAL A 116 5.74 -8.79 -4.59
N PHE A 117 5.53 -10.07 -4.82
CA PHE A 117 6.56 -10.94 -5.38
C PHE A 117 6.09 -11.54 -6.69
N PHE A 118 6.93 -11.42 -7.71
CA PHE A 118 6.72 -12.02 -9.02
C PHE A 118 7.73 -13.14 -9.23
N GLN A 119 7.26 -14.31 -9.63
CA GLN A 119 8.11 -15.46 -9.92
C GLN A 119 8.45 -15.48 -11.41
N ASP A 120 9.72 -15.62 -11.76
CA ASP A 120 10.13 -15.78 -13.15
C ASP A 120 9.54 -17.11 -13.71
N PRO A 121 8.88 -17.08 -14.88
CA PRO A 121 8.27 -18.26 -15.49
C PRO A 121 9.28 -19.29 -16.02
N VAL A 122 10.50 -18.87 -16.35
CA VAL A 122 11.56 -19.75 -16.88
C VAL A 122 12.44 -20.25 -15.76
N VAL A 123 12.85 -19.35 -14.85
CA VAL A 123 13.67 -19.70 -13.69
C VAL A 123 12.80 -19.69 -12.44
N HIS A 124 12.21 -20.83 -12.11
CA HIS A 124 11.23 -20.94 -11.03
C HIS A 124 11.75 -20.56 -9.64
N ASP A 125 13.06 -20.50 -9.44
CA ASP A 125 13.66 -20.07 -8.17
C ASP A 125 14.00 -18.58 -8.13
N THR A 126 13.83 -17.86 -9.24
CA THR A 126 14.04 -16.41 -9.30
C THR A 126 12.76 -15.66 -8.93
N TRP A 127 12.88 -14.79 -7.92
CA TRP A 127 11.79 -13.93 -7.44
C TRP A 127 12.15 -12.47 -7.61
N HIS A 128 11.32 -11.74 -8.35
CA HIS A 128 11.39 -10.30 -8.46
C HIS A 128 10.52 -9.65 -7.37
N VAL A 129 11.15 -8.82 -6.53
CA VAL A 129 10.45 -8.03 -5.50
C VAL A 129 9.94 -6.74 -6.13
N LEU A 130 8.62 -6.62 -6.24
CA LEU A 130 7.95 -5.43 -6.76
C LEU A 130 7.58 -4.51 -5.62
N ARG A 131 8.05 -3.27 -5.69
CA ARG A 131 7.85 -2.26 -4.66
C ARG A 131 6.60 -1.44 -4.94
N TRP A 132 5.86 -1.06 -3.90
CA TRP A 132 4.72 -0.17 -4.05
C TRP A 132 5.19 1.20 -4.59
N ASN A 133 4.58 1.67 -5.68
CA ASN A 133 4.99 2.88 -6.39
C ASN A 133 4.85 4.17 -5.55
N GLY A 134 4.03 4.12 -4.49
CA GLY A 134 3.84 5.22 -3.56
C GLY A 134 4.97 5.40 -2.55
N LEU A 135 5.88 4.43 -2.41
CA LEU A 135 7.00 4.55 -1.48
C LEU A 135 8.06 5.54 -2.01
N PRO A 136 8.63 6.42 -1.17
CA PRO A 136 9.69 7.33 -1.56
C PRO A 136 10.97 6.54 -1.88
N PRO A 137 11.87 7.01 -2.76
CA PRO A 137 13.08 6.28 -3.09
C PRO A 137 13.98 6.06 -1.86
N GLU A 138 14.00 7.05 -0.97
CA GLU A 138 14.74 7.05 0.29
C GLU A 138 13.78 7.25 1.47
N GLY A 139 14.14 6.70 2.63
CA GLY A 139 13.33 6.76 3.85
C GLY A 139 12.59 5.46 4.16
N GLU A 140 12.57 5.10 5.43
CA GLU A 140 11.92 3.88 5.92
C GLU A 140 10.47 4.17 6.30
N ILE A 141 9.55 3.58 5.54
CA ILE A 141 8.12 3.61 5.90
C ILE A 141 7.79 2.37 6.72
N PRO A 142 7.07 2.53 7.86
CA PRO A 142 6.55 1.41 8.61
C PRO A 142 5.78 0.45 7.70
N ALA A 143 5.98 -0.85 7.90
CA ALA A 143 5.14 -1.83 7.24
C ALA A 143 3.67 -1.61 7.59
N PHE A 144 2.80 -1.87 6.61
CA PHE A 144 1.37 -1.74 6.77
C PHE A 144 0.66 -2.95 6.16
N SER A 145 -0.32 -3.46 6.90
CA SER A 145 -1.11 -4.62 6.51
C SER A 145 -2.19 -4.28 5.51
N ASP A 146 -2.82 -5.34 5.01
CA ASP A 146 -3.98 -5.30 4.12
C ASP A 146 -5.13 -4.46 4.71
N THR A 147 -5.32 -4.48 6.03
CA THR A 147 -6.34 -3.68 6.71
C THR A 147 -6.05 -2.18 6.58
N THR A 148 -4.81 -1.76 6.85
CA THR A 148 -4.40 -0.35 6.72
C THR A 148 -4.50 0.11 5.26
N ALA A 149 -4.10 -0.73 4.31
CA ALA A 149 -4.27 -0.45 2.88
C ALA A 149 -5.75 -0.31 2.48
N ALA A 150 -6.64 -1.16 3.02
CA ALA A 150 -8.07 -1.06 2.77
C ALA A 150 -8.66 0.24 3.35
N ASN A 151 -8.25 0.64 4.56
CA ASN A 151 -8.66 1.91 5.17
C ASN A 151 -8.19 3.11 4.35
N LEU A 152 -6.96 3.08 3.83
CA LEU A 152 -6.44 4.10 2.92
C LEU A 152 -7.30 4.23 1.66
N LEU A 153 -7.63 3.11 1.01
CA LEU A 153 -8.45 3.12 -0.19
C LEU A 153 -9.90 3.53 0.09
N ALA A 154 -10.45 3.20 1.26
CA ALA A 154 -11.75 3.65 1.71
C ALA A 154 -11.77 5.17 1.91
N TYR A 155 -10.75 5.72 2.60
CA TYR A 155 -10.59 7.17 2.80
C TYR A 155 -10.50 7.91 1.46
N VAL A 156 -9.69 7.41 0.52
CA VAL A 156 -9.58 7.98 -0.83
C VAL A 156 -10.93 8.03 -1.54
N LYS A 157 -11.74 6.97 -1.40
CA LYS A 157 -13.08 6.89 -2.01
C LYS A 157 -14.07 7.85 -1.35
N GLU A 158 -14.06 7.93 -0.02
CA GLU A 158 -14.94 8.79 0.77
C GLU A 158 -14.70 10.27 0.47
N HIS A 159 -13.43 10.67 0.43
CA HIS A 159 -13.01 12.04 0.13
C HIS A 159 -12.91 12.33 -1.38
N LYS A 160 -13.31 11.39 -2.23
CA LYS A 160 -13.26 11.48 -3.70
C LYS A 160 -11.91 11.99 -4.23
N LEU A 161 -10.83 11.57 -3.58
CA LEU A 161 -9.49 11.94 -4.02
C LEU A 161 -9.22 11.27 -5.38
N GLY A 162 -8.77 12.06 -6.36
CA GLY A 162 -8.36 11.60 -7.68
C GLY A 162 -6.83 11.53 -7.78
N PRO A 163 -6.15 10.60 -7.08
CA PRO A 163 -4.69 10.50 -7.13
C PRO A 163 -4.27 10.19 -8.56
N ARG A 164 -3.34 11.00 -9.09
CA ARG A 164 -2.75 10.75 -10.40
C ARG A 164 -1.72 9.63 -10.31
N SER A 165 -1.10 9.47 -9.13
CA SER A 165 -0.15 8.40 -8.82
C SER A 165 -0.34 7.89 -7.39
N ASP A 166 0.08 6.66 -7.12
CA ASP A 166 0.11 6.09 -5.77
C ASP A 166 1.01 6.90 -4.81
N LYS A 167 1.94 7.71 -5.33
CA LYS A 167 2.71 8.67 -4.53
C LYS A 167 1.84 9.70 -3.82
N ASP A 168 0.71 10.07 -4.43
CA ASP A 168 -0.24 11.01 -3.84
C ASP A 168 -0.99 10.41 -2.64
N LEU A 169 -0.98 9.07 -2.51
CA LEU A 169 -1.57 8.35 -1.38
C LEU A 169 -0.65 8.29 -0.17
N LEU A 170 0.65 8.55 -0.35
CA LEU A 170 1.62 8.43 0.72
C LEU A 170 1.32 9.36 1.91
N PRO A 171 1.00 10.66 1.73
CA PRO A 171 0.67 11.53 2.86
C PRO A 171 -0.54 11.04 3.65
N VAL A 172 -1.56 10.54 2.96
CA VAL A 172 -2.77 9.98 3.59
C VAL A 172 -2.46 8.67 4.30
N LEU A 173 -1.63 7.81 3.72
CA LEU A 173 -1.18 6.58 4.38
C LEU A 173 -0.42 6.91 5.64
N LEU A 174 0.53 7.86 5.57
CA LEU A 174 1.25 8.34 6.73
C LEU A 174 0.26 8.92 7.72
N GLU A 175 -0.68 9.75 7.31
CA GLU A 175 -1.74 10.22 8.19
C GLU A 175 -2.49 9.07 8.84
N ILE A 176 -2.90 8.00 8.15
CA ILE A 176 -3.58 6.85 8.77
C ILE A 176 -2.67 6.08 9.75
N LEU A 177 -1.38 5.97 9.41
CA LEU A 177 -0.37 5.40 10.31
C LEU A 177 -0.12 6.30 11.53
N ASN A 178 -0.35 7.61 11.38
CA ASN A 178 -0.04 8.67 12.35
C ASN A 178 -1.27 9.24 13.06
N SER A 179 -2.47 8.97 12.59
CA SER A 179 -3.76 9.42 13.12
C SER A 179 -4.12 8.65 14.37
N VAL A 180 -3.15 7.88 14.88
CA VAL A 180 -3.09 7.32 16.22
C VAL A 180 -2.01 8.02 17.07
N THR A 181 -1.60 9.25 16.71
CA THR A 181 -1.58 10.52 17.48
C THR A 181 -0.56 11.51 16.85
N PRO A 182 -0.94 12.74 16.47
CA PRO A 182 0.01 13.84 16.21
C PRO A 182 0.85 14.15 17.47
N VAL A 183 2.13 14.46 17.31
CA VAL A 183 3.04 14.79 18.44
C VAL A 183 2.54 15.98 19.28
N SER A 184 1.76 16.89 18.68
CA SER A 184 1.14 18.03 19.37
C SER A 184 -0.12 17.67 20.18
N GLN A 185 -0.61 16.43 20.11
CA GLN A 185 -1.82 15.95 20.77
C GLN A 185 -1.56 14.72 21.64
N TRP A 186 -0.31 14.41 21.98
CA TRP A 186 0.00 13.33 22.93
C TRP A 186 -0.67 13.63 24.29
N PRO A 187 -1.67 12.85 24.74
CA PRO A 187 -1.94 12.77 26.15
C PRO A 187 -0.73 12.06 26.76
N THR A 188 -0.44 12.31 28.04
CA THR A 188 0.66 11.65 28.76
C THR A 188 0.63 10.11 28.68
N GLN A 189 -0.45 9.47 28.19
CA GLN A 189 -0.46 8.08 27.76
C GLN A 189 -1.38 7.80 26.55
N PRO A 190 -0.87 7.26 25.42
CA PRO A 190 -1.73 6.65 24.39
C PRO A 190 -2.59 5.52 24.97
N GLN A 191 -3.84 5.39 24.51
CA GLN A 191 -4.75 4.34 24.96
C GLN A 191 -4.15 2.95 24.70
N LYS A 192 -4.22 2.05 25.69
CA LYS A 192 -3.60 0.71 25.69
C LYS A 192 -3.89 -0.11 24.43
N ARG A 193 -5.10 0.02 23.86
CA ARG A 193 -5.54 -0.73 22.67
C ARG A 193 -4.79 -0.35 21.39
N GLU A 194 -4.51 0.93 21.21
CA GLU A 194 -3.82 1.47 20.04
C GLU A 194 -2.32 1.12 20.03
N ARG A 195 -1.67 1.16 21.20
CA ARG A 195 -0.30 0.68 21.36
C ARG A 195 -0.19 -0.81 21.02
N ALA A 196 -1.16 -1.60 21.49
CA ALA A 196 -1.22 -3.03 21.21
C ALA A 196 -1.43 -3.33 19.72
N ALA A 197 -2.27 -2.56 19.02
CA ALA A 197 -2.45 -2.72 17.57
C ALA A 197 -1.17 -2.39 16.79
N ARG A 198 -0.47 -1.30 17.13
CA ARG A 198 0.82 -0.94 16.52
C ARG A 198 1.90 -1.98 16.78
N SER A 199 2.03 -2.43 18.03
CA SER A 199 2.97 -3.49 18.38
C SER A 199 2.69 -4.78 17.59
N ARG A 200 1.42 -5.15 17.43
CA ARG A 200 1.03 -6.32 16.62
C ARG A 200 1.40 -6.13 15.15
N GLU A 201 1.18 -4.95 14.59
CA GLU A 201 1.54 -4.64 13.19
C GLU A 201 3.05 -4.71 12.99
N SER A 202 3.84 -4.09 13.88
CA SER A 202 5.31 -4.17 13.83
C SER A 202 5.81 -5.61 14.01
N SER A 203 5.23 -6.38 14.93
CA SER A 203 5.61 -7.78 15.14
C SER A 203 5.25 -8.65 13.93
N ARG A 204 4.10 -8.40 13.28
CA ARG A 204 3.70 -9.11 12.05
C ARG A 204 4.65 -8.81 10.90
N ALA A 205 5.07 -7.55 10.77
CA ALA A 205 6.02 -7.13 9.75
C ALA A 205 7.42 -7.72 9.99
N GLN A 206 7.88 -7.74 11.25
CA GLN A 206 9.14 -8.37 11.64
C GLN A 206 9.11 -9.88 11.38
N ALA A 207 8.01 -10.55 11.74
CA ALA A 207 7.82 -11.97 11.42
C ALA A 207 7.87 -12.21 9.90
N ALA A 208 7.16 -11.40 9.11
CA ALA A 208 7.21 -11.49 7.65
C ALA A 208 8.62 -11.22 7.08
N ALA A 209 9.40 -10.33 7.70
CA ALA A 209 10.79 -10.07 7.31
C ALA A 209 11.74 -11.22 7.69
N ALA A 210 11.52 -11.83 8.86
CA ALA A 210 12.27 -13.01 9.29
C ALA A 210 11.98 -14.22 8.39
N ASP A 211 10.70 -14.44 8.04
CA ASP A 211 10.26 -15.53 7.16
C ASP A 211 10.92 -15.47 5.76
N ARG A 212 11.33 -14.28 5.28
CA ARG A 212 11.97 -14.10 3.98
C ARG A 212 13.43 -14.56 3.91
N GLY A 213 14.08 -14.80 5.05
CA GLY A 213 15.51 -15.11 5.12
C GLY A 213 16.38 -13.89 4.80
N GLY A 214 16.78 -13.15 5.83
CA GLY A 214 18.03 -12.36 5.78
C GLY A 214 18.06 -11.06 4.97
N HIS A 215 17.17 -10.11 5.26
CA HIS A 215 17.55 -8.68 5.18
C HIS A 215 17.22 -8.02 6.52
N ARG A 216 18.27 -7.76 7.31
CA ARG A 216 18.19 -7.03 8.58
C ARG A 216 17.69 -5.63 8.29
N ALA A 217 16.39 -5.38 8.50
CA ALA A 217 15.88 -4.02 8.55
C ALA A 217 16.63 -3.30 9.69
N ALA A 218 17.36 -2.24 9.33
CA ALA A 218 18.01 -1.38 10.30
C ALA A 218 16.94 -0.78 11.23
N GLN A 219 17.33 -0.47 12.46
CA GLN A 219 16.40 0.13 13.42
C GLN A 219 16.05 1.56 12.96
N PRO A 220 14.76 1.96 13.02
CA PRO A 220 14.30 3.20 12.41
C PRO A 220 14.73 4.44 13.20
N ALA A 221 15.18 5.47 12.48
CA ALA A 221 15.28 6.83 12.98
C ALA A 221 13.87 7.47 13.14
N PRO A 222 13.70 8.58 13.89
CA PRO A 222 12.40 9.16 14.20
C PRO A 222 11.67 9.71 12.95
N TRP A 223 10.68 8.96 12.46
CA TRP A 223 9.98 9.18 11.19
C TRP A 223 9.07 10.44 11.16
N SER A 224 8.73 11.02 12.32
CA SER A 224 7.84 12.20 12.41
C SER A 224 8.40 13.46 11.73
N GLU A 225 9.73 13.55 11.63
CA GLU A 225 10.39 14.61 10.89
C GLU A 225 10.31 14.38 9.38
N GLN A 226 10.34 13.12 8.93
CA GLN A 226 10.30 12.75 7.52
C GLN A 226 8.92 13.00 6.90
N SER A 227 7.81 12.75 7.61
CA SER A 227 6.46 13.01 7.08
C SER A 227 6.21 14.50 6.81
N ARG A 228 6.72 15.39 7.68
CA ARG A 228 6.65 16.84 7.49
C ARG A 228 7.52 17.30 6.32
N THR A 229 8.69 16.70 6.15
CA THR A 229 9.61 16.98 5.03
C THR A 229 9.02 16.53 3.70
N VAL A 230 8.42 15.33 3.63
CA VAL A 230 7.77 14.81 2.41
C VAL A 230 6.55 15.65 2.04
N ALA A 231 5.69 16.02 3.00
CA ALA A 231 4.55 16.89 2.73
C ALA A 231 4.99 18.26 2.17
N LYS A 232 6.01 18.88 2.78
CA LYS A 232 6.60 20.14 2.29
C LYS A 232 7.20 20.00 0.89
N ALA A 233 7.86 18.88 0.59
CA ALA A 233 8.44 18.63 -0.74
C ALA A 233 7.37 18.43 -1.82
N VAL A 234 6.27 17.74 -1.50
CA VAL A 234 5.12 17.58 -2.41
C VAL A 234 4.41 18.91 -2.64
N ASP A 235 4.21 19.72 -1.60
CA ASP A 235 3.62 21.05 -1.73
C ASP A 235 4.52 22.01 -2.52
N ALA A 236 5.84 21.97 -2.33
CA ALA A 236 6.79 22.74 -3.11
C ALA A 236 6.77 22.33 -4.59
N THR A 237 6.69 21.02 -4.87
CA THR A 237 6.57 20.50 -6.24
C THR A 237 5.24 20.91 -6.89
N ARG A 238 4.15 20.97 -6.11
CA ARG A 238 2.83 21.43 -6.56
C ARG A 238 2.83 22.94 -6.84
N ARG A 239 3.53 23.75 -6.02
CA ARG A 239 3.71 25.20 -6.26
C ARG A 239 4.56 25.48 -7.49
N GLN A 240 5.70 24.82 -7.65
CA GLN A 240 6.55 24.98 -8.85
C GLN A 240 5.81 24.61 -10.14
N ARG A 241 4.89 23.63 -10.08
CA ARG A 241 4.00 23.29 -11.20
C ARG A 241 2.87 24.29 -11.44
N GLY A 242 2.37 24.92 -10.38
CA GLY A 242 1.46 26.07 -10.50
C GLY A 242 2.14 27.25 -11.17
N GLU A 243 3.34 27.61 -10.71
CA GLU A 243 4.17 28.70 -11.24
C GLU A 243 4.58 28.47 -12.70
N THR A 244 4.97 27.24 -13.07
CA THR A 244 5.24 26.89 -14.48
C THR A 244 3.99 26.87 -15.36
N ALA A 245 2.80 26.65 -14.79
CA ALA A 245 1.53 26.80 -15.49
C ALA A 245 1.05 28.27 -15.55
N GLN A 246 1.47 29.11 -14.61
CA GLN A 246 1.17 30.55 -14.55
C GLN A 246 2.02 31.41 -15.51
N LEU A 247 3.09 30.85 -16.10
CA LEU A 247 3.88 31.51 -17.15
C LEU A 247 3.17 31.57 -18.51
N GLY A 248 1.98 30.98 -18.65
CA GLY A 248 1.05 31.32 -19.71
C GLY A 248 0.17 32.48 -19.25
N GLU A 249 0.36 33.65 -19.85
CA GLU A 249 -0.46 34.84 -19.59
C GLU A 249 -1.95 34.48 -19.70
N PRO A 250 -2.76 34.65 -18.63
CA PRO A 250 -4.17 34.33 -18.69
C PRO A 250 -4.86 35.35 -19.60
N VAL A 251 -5.12 34.98 -20.85
CA VAL A 251 -6.05 35.72 -21.71
C VAL A 251 -7.41 35.68 -21.03
N ALA A 252 -7.88 36.86 -20.59
CA ALA A 252 -9.18 37.00 -19.96
C ALA A 252 -10.26 36.41 -20.90
N PRO A 253 -11.17 35.57 -20.39
CA PRO A 253 -12.25 35.05 -21.21
C PRO A 253 -13.08 36.23 -21.76
N PRO A 254 -13.49 36.17 -23.04
CA PRO A 254 -14.25 37.26 -23.66
C PRO A 254 -15.53 37.53 -22.88
N LEU A 255 -15.93 38.79 -22.80
CA LEU A 255 -17.14 39.20 -22.10
C LEU A 255 -18.36 38.46 -22.69
N LEU A 256 -19.32 38.16 -21.83
CA LEU A 256 -20.52 37.39 -22.19
C LEU A 256 -21.29 38.05 -23.37
N VAL A 257 -21.21 39.37 -23.50
CA VAL A 257 -21.79 40.15 -24.60
C VAL A 257 -21.11 39.85 -25.95
N ASP A 258 -19.78 39.70 -25.99
CA ASP A 258 -19.04 39.47 -27.23
C ASP A 258 -19.23 38.04 -27.75
N SER A 259 -19.35 37.09 -26.83
CA SER A 259 -19.64 35.69 -27.14
C SER A 259 -21.08 35.48 -27.60
N LEU A 260 -22.03 36.30 -27.13
CA LEU A 260 -23.42 36.30 -27.60
C LEU A 260 -23.58 36.95 -28.99
N ARG A 261 -22.79 38.00 -29.29
CA ARG A 261 -22.74 38.62 -30.64
C ARG A 261 -22.13 37.68 -31.68
N HIS A 262 -21.05 36.98 -31.34
CA HIS A 262 -20.40 36.01 -32.24
C HIS A 262 -21.31 34.81 -32.58
N ARG A 263 -22.26 34.47 -31.71
CA ARG A 263 -23.19 33.34 -31.93
C ARG A 263 -24.50 33.73 -32.63
N ARG A 264 -24.71 35.00 -33.01
CA ARG A 264 -25.93 35.52 -33.70
C ARG A 264 -27.25 35.00 -33.10
N LEU A 265 -27.34 34.91 -31.76
CA LEU A 265 -28.57 34.45 -31.11
C LEU A 265 -29.55 35.60 -30.83
N PHE A 266 -29.12 36.86 -30.86
CA PHE A 266 -29.99 38.04 -30.76
C PHE A 266 -29.41 39.24 -31.55
N LEU A 267 -30.28 40.01 -32.22
CA LEU A 267 -29.96 41.32 -32.80
C LEU A 267 -30.01 42.36 -31.67
N LEU A 268 -28.85 42.80 -31.18
CA LEU A 268 -28.76 43.99 -30.32
C LEU A 268 -28.47 45.22 -31.21
N PRO A 269 -29.05 46.39 -30.90
CA PRO A 269 -28.77 47.62 -31.64
C PRO A 269 -27.32 48.09 -31.45
N ASP A 270 -26.78 48.75 -32.49
CA ASP A 270 -25.44 49.31 -32.50
C ASP A 270 -25.28 50.45 -31.49
N ARG A 271 -24.09 50.54 -30.92
CA ARG A 271 -23.70 51.58 -29.97
C ARG A 271 -23.57 52.89 -30.76
N PRO A 272 -24.16 54.02 -30.32
CA PRO A 272 -23.98 55.28 -31.02
C PRO A 272 -22.50 55.70 -30.98
N ASP A 273 -21.99 56.11 -32.13
CA ASP A 273 -20.65 56.66 -32.31
C ASP A 273 -20.54 57.99 -31.53
N GLU A 274 -19.66 58.04 -30.53
CA GLU A 274 -19.20 59.29 -29.94
C GLU A 274 -18.01 59.78 -30.75
N ASP A 275 -18.27 60.61 -31.76
CA ASP A 275 -17.30 61.49 -32.38
C ASP A 275 -17.90 62.90 -32.50
N GLY A 276 -17.20 63.91 -31.98
CA GLY A 276 -17.50 65.34 -32.13
C GLY A 276 -17.52 66.09 -30.79
N ASP A 277 -16.38 66.50 -30.25
CA ASP A 277 -15.68 67.78 -30.53
C ASP A 277 -16.15 68.91 -29.61
N ASP A 278 -15.25 69.40 -28.75
CA ASP A 278 -15.11 70.85 -28.54
C ASP A 278 -13.76 71.17 -27.86
N THR A 279 -12.88 71.73 -28.68
CA THR A 279 -11.71 72.53 -28.32
C THR A 279 -12.06 73.68 -27.37
N LEU A 280 -11.19 74.00 -26.39
CA LEU A 280 -10.95 75.38 -25.91
C LEU A 280 -9.63 75.45 -25.09
N SER A 281 -8.61 75.98 -25.75
CA SER A 281 -7.66 77.02 -25.33
C SER A 281 -6.71 76.86 -24.12
N GLU A 282 -5.44 77.00 -24.51
CA GLU A 282 -4.21 77.48 -23.88
C GLU A 282 -4.22 78.49 -22.69
N GLU A 283 -3.12 78.37 -21.92
CA GLU A 283 -2.24 79.41 -21.35
C GLU A 283 -2.47 80.10 -19.99
N HIS A 284 -1.40 79.98 -19.17
CA HIS A 284 -0.76 80.90 -18.22
C HIS A 284 -1.53 81.70 -17.16
N GLY A 285 -1.13 81.44 -15.91
CA GLY A 285 -1.30 82.27 -14.72
C GLY A 285 -0.72 81.58 -13.49
#